data_AF-A0A6I3KYH6-F1
#
_entry.id   AF-A0A6I3KYH6-F1
#
_cell.length_a   1.000
_cell.length_b   1.000
_cell.length_c   1.000
_cell.angle_alpha   90.00
_cell.angle_beta   90.00
_cell.angle_gamma   90.00
#
_symmetry.space_group_name_H-M   'P 1'
#
loop_
_entity.id
_entity.type
_entity.pdbx_description
1 polymer ?
#
loop_
_entity_poly.entity_id
_entity_poly.type
_entity_poly.pdbx_seq_one_letter_code
_entity_poly.pdbx_strand_id
1 'polypeptide(L)'
;MDHNVAEHACHLHRHLPGARVHKDAELVIADSGSDSSIFNIVAAARFPVDAADRVARATTTIHSTGRPFSWLLGPSSEPAGLSGLLTASGWSATSTEPALHRPLLQLPRTRPGELELRLVCTPGQVMDFATVLSGTWDPPDTLIPRFFAAVTPGILTADCRARYLVGYLDGRPACTAEVFLSTDVAGIYNVATLPEYRRRGHARTMTTAALHAAHDAGYHHAVVQAGAATESLCRELGFVECGRLTTYCRIPPEPR
;
A
#
# COMPACT_ATOMS: atom_id res chain seq x y z
N MET A 1 -7.47 -7.36 -7.31
CA MET A 1 -6.88 -6.56 -6.20
C MET A 1 -5.51 -7.09 -5.82
N ASP A 2 -5.38 -8.37 -5.48
CA ASP A 2 -4.13 -8.96 -4.95
C ASP A 2 -2.92 -8.79 -5.87
N HIS A 3 -3.11 -8.94 -7.19
CA HIS A 3 -2.05 -8.66 -8.15
C HIS A 3 -1.59 -7.19 -8.12
N ASN A 4 -2.52 -6.24 -7.98
CA ASN A 4 -2.19 -4.82 -7.86
C ASN A 4 -1.44 -4.56 -6.54
N VAL A 5 -1.87 -5.16 -5.43
CA VAL A 5 -1.17 -5.10 -4.12
C VAL A 5 0.25 -5.67 -4.21
N ALA A 6 0.42 -6.84 -4.83
CA ALA A 6 1.72 -7.48 -4.95
C ALA A 6 2.69 -6.72 -5.88
N GLU A 7 2.19 -6.15 -6.98
CA GLU A 7 3.00 -5.27 -7.82
C GLU A 7 3.34 -3.96 -7.12
N HIS A 8 2.39 -3.34 -6.42
CA HIS A 8 2.62 -2.13 -5.62
C HIS A 8 3.70 -2.37 -4.57
N ALA A 9 3.62 -3.51 -3.87
CA ALA A 9 4.54 -3.89 -2.82
C ALA A 9 6.01 -4.03 -3.27
N CYS A 10 6.28 -4.22 -4.57
CA CYS A 10 7.64 -4.46 -5.07
C CYS A 10 8.12 -3.48 -6.16
N HIS A 11 7.27 -2.58 -6.66
CA HIS A 11 7.65 -1.75 -7.82
C HIS A 11 8.83 -0.80 -7.52
N LEU A 12 8.85 -0.15 -6.35
CA LEU A 12 9.93 0.77 -5.96
C LEU A 12 11.22 0.03 -5.58
N HIS A 13 11.10 -1.18 -5.03
CA HIS A 13 12.23 -2.03 -4.64
C HIS A 13 13.14 -2.35 -5.82
N ARG A 14 12.59 -2.46 -7.03
CA ARG A 14 13.36 -2.70 -8.27
C ARG A 14 14.34 -1.56 -8.58
N HIS A 15 14.13 -0.39 -7.98
CA HIS A 15 14.98 0.80 -8.16
C HIS A 15 15.78 1.15 -6.90
N LEU A 16 15.65 0.37 -5.82
CA LEU A 16 16.29 0.65 -4.53
C LEU A 16 17.58 -0.17 -4.41
N PRO A 17 18.76 0.48 -4.32
CA PRO A 17 20.01 -0.23 -4.07
C PRO A 17 19.95 -1.07 -2.79
N GLY A 18 20.31 -2.35 -2.88
CA GLY A 18 20.31 -3.28 -1.75
C GLY A 18 18.96 -3.98 -1.49
N ALA A 19 17.88 -3.56 -2.15
CA ALA A 19 16.61 -4.27 -2.11
C ALA A 19 16.66 -5.56 -2.93
N ARG A 20 15.80 -6.51 -2.58
CA ARG A 20 15.63 -7.79 -3.30
C ARG A 20 14.16 -8.00 -3.60
N VAL A 21 13.86 -8.41 -4.83
CA VAL A 21 12.51 -8.82 -5.23
C VAL A 21 12.59 -10.24 -5.76
N HIS A 22 11.94 -11.17 -5.06
CA HIS A 22 11.61 -12.48 -5.60
C HIS A 22 10.17 -12.43 -6.08
N LYS A 23 9.94 -12.72 -7.37
CA LYS A 23 8.61 -12.78 -7.94
C LYS A 23 8.54 -13.95 -8.91
N ASP A 24 7.64 -14.88 -8.62
CA ASP A 24 7.26 -15.97 -9.52
C ASP A 24 5.74 -16.02 -9.69
N ALA A 25 5.21 -17.13 -10.21
CA ALA A 25 3.78 -17.31 -10.45
C ALA A 25 2.96 -17.53 -9.16
N GLU A 26 3.62 -17.89 -8.06
CA GLU A 26 3.02 -18.34 -6.80
C GLU A 26 3.30 -17.40 -5.63
N LEU A 27 4.30 -16.52 -5.71
CA LEU A 27 4.72 -15.68 -4.59
C LEU A 27 5.45 -14.41 -5.03
N VAL A 28 5.21 -13.33 -4.29
CA VAL A 28 6.06 -12.13 -4.30
C VAL A 28 6.67 -11.94 -2.92
N ILE A 29 7.98 -11.73 -2.86
CA ILE A 29 8.72 -11.27 -1.68
C ILE A 29 9.48 -10.00 -2.09
N ALA A 30 9.11 -8.88 -1.47
CA ALA A 30 9.78 -7.61 -1.60
C ALA A 30 10.54 -7.31 -0.30
N ASP A 31 11.87 -7.27 -0.35
CA ASP A 31 12.76 -6.91 0.74
C ASP A 31 13.39 -5.56 0.40
N SER A 32 13.04 -4.50 1.13
CA SER A 32 13.57 -3.15 0.90
C SER A 32 15.02 -2.98 1.34
N GLY A 33 15.57 -3.91 2.12
CA GLY A 33 16.84 -3.73 2.78
C GLY A 33 16.74 -3.04 4.15
N SER A 34 15.55 -2.55 4.53
CA SER A 34 15.33 -1.76 5.75
C SER A 34 14.73 -2.56 6.91
N ASP A 35 14.79 -2.01 8.12
CA ASP A 35 14.18 -2.56 9.33
C ASP A 35 12.68 -2.20 9.48
N SER A 36 11.96 -2.05 8.37
CA SER A 36 10.53 -1.74 8.38
C SER A 36 9.68 -2.79 7.67
N SER A 37 8.73 -3.40 8.40
CA SER A 37 7.81 -4.37 7.81
C SER A 37 6.85 -3.76 6.79
N ILE A 38 6.64 -2.43 6.82
CA ILE A 38 5.77 -1.75 5.84
C ILE A 38 6.40 -1.76 4.43
N PHE A 39 7.72 -1.89 4.34
CA PHE A 39 8.46 -1.97 3.09
C PHE A 39 9.02 -3.38 2.84
N ASN A 40 8.72 -4.36 3.69
CA ASN A 40 9.16 -5.74 3.53
C ASN A 40 7.94 -6.65 3.48
N ILE A 41 7.48 -6.97 2.26
CA ILE A 41 6.17 -7.56 2.03
C ILE A 41 6.29 -8.92 1.35
N VAL A 42 5.54 -9.89 1.87
CA VAL A 42 5.21 -11.14 1.18
C VAL A 42 3.76 -11.07 0.72
N ALA A 43 3.49 -11.33 -0.56
CA ALA A 43 2.14 -11.21 -1.14
C ALA A 43 1.91 -12.20 -2.29
N ALA A 44 0.66 -12.25 -2.78
CA ALA A 44 0.23 -13.10 -3.91
C ALA A 44 0.50 -14.61 -3.73
N ALA A 45 0.55 -15.08 -2.48
CA ALA A 45 0.80 -16.47 -2.15
C ALA A 45 -0.28 -17.41 -2.71
N ARG A 46 0.10 -18.29 -3.64
CA ARG A 46 -0.73 -19.31 -4.27
C ARG A 46 0.03 -20.62 -4.36
N PHE A 47 -0.19 -21.51 -3.40
CA PHE A 47 0.54 -22.78 -3.26
C PHE A 47 -0.40 -23.98 -3.45
N PRO A 48 -0.75 -24.34 -4.70
CA PRO A 48 -1.69 -25.44 -4.96
C PRO A 48 -1.17 -26.81 -4.48
N VAL A 49 0.15 -26.95 -4.34
CA VAL A 49 0.84 -28.16 -3.89
C VAL A 49 1.84 -27.79 -2.79
N ASP A 50 1.98 -28.66 -1.78
CA ASP A 50 2.94 -28.55 -0.67
C ASP A 50 2.90 -27.19 0.06
N ALA A 51 1.71 -26.64 0.28
CA ALA A 51 1.51 -25.32 0.85
C ALA A 51 2.23 -25.11 2.20
N ALA A 52 2.23 -26.12 3.07
CA ALA A 52 2.92 -26.05 4.36
C ALA A 52 4.44 -25.87 4.20
N ASP A 53 5.06 -26.66 3.33
CA ASP A 53 6.50 -26.57 3.05
C ASP A 53 6.85 -25.26 2.34
N ARG A 54 6.00 -24.80 1.42
CA ARG A 54 6.14 -23.50 0.75
C ARG A 54 6.15 -22.35 1.76
N VAL A 55 5.19 -22.32 2.68
CA VAL A 55 5.13 -21.33 3.77
C VAL A 55 6.37 -21.41 4.65
N ALA A 56 6.78 -22.61 5.05
CA ALA A 56 7.97 -22.80 5.89
C ALA A 56 9.24 -22.31 5.19
N ARG A 57 9.44 -22.66 3.91
CA ARG A 57 10.59 -22.21 3.10
C ARG A 57 10.63 -20.69 2.95
N ALA A 58 9.50 -20.07 2.59
CA ALA A 58 9.40 -18.62 2.46
C ALA A 58 9.70 -17.94 3.80
N THR A 59 9.14 -18.46 4.90
CA THR A 59 9.36 -17.96 6.25
C THR A 59 10.84 -18.05 6.66
N THR A 60 11.50 -19.18 6.43
CA THR A 60 12.94 -19.35 6.70
C THR A 60 13.78 -18.41 5.86
N THR A 61 13.44 -18.26 4.57
CA THR A 61 14.17 -17.38 3.64
C THR A 61 14.16 -15.95 4.13
N ILE A 62 12.98 -15.38 4.41
CA ILE A 62 12.90 -14.00 4.88
C ILE A 62 13.44 -13.85 6.30
N HIS A 63 13.32 -14.86 7.17
CA HIS A 63 13.91 -14.81 8.51
C HIS A 63 15.44 -14.74 8.48
N SER A 64 16.09 -15.41 7.53
CA SER A 64 17.55 -15.37 7.37
C SER A 64 18.11 -13.97 7.07
N THR A 65 17.25 -13.02 6.66
CA THR A 65 17.62 -11.62 6.44
C THR A 65 17.79 -10.82 7.73
N GLY A 66 17.21 -11.29 8.85
CA GLY A 66 17.15 -10.55 10.12
C GLY A 66 16.17 -9.38 10.14
N ARG A 67 15.42 -9.14 9.06
CA ARG A 67 14.50 -7.99 8.93
C ARG A 67 13.05 -8.34 9.25
N PRO A 68 12.23 -7.38 9.69
CA PRO A 68 10.81 -7.59 9.89
C PRO A 68 10.08 -7.63 8.54
N PHE A 69 9.08 -8.51 8.39
CA PHE A 69 8.23 -8.62 7.20
C PHE A 69 6.75 -8.64 7.58
N SER A 70 5.90 -8.16 6.68
CA SER A 70 4.47 -8.40 6.69
C SER A 70 4.08 -9.35 5.57
N TRP A 71 3.16 -10.28 5.84
CA TRP A 71 2.59 -11.18 4.85
C TRP A 71 1.13 -10.79 4.60
N LEU A 72 0.80 -10.44 3.36
CA LEU A 72 -0.54 -10.05 2.94
C LEU A 72 -1.26 -11.24 2.31
N LEU A 73 -2.39 -11.63 2.89
CA LEU A 73 -3.33 -12.58 2.30
C LEU A 73 -4.55 -11.84 1.75
N GLY A 74 -4.96 -12.16 0.54
CA GLY A 74 -6.13 -11.58 -0.11
C GLY A 74 -7.08 -12.62 -0.68
N PRO A 75 -8.16 -12.21 -1.35
CA PRO A 75 -9.19 -13.12 -1.87
C PRO A 75 -8.70 -14.14 -2.90
N SER A 76 -7.54 -13.90 -3.54
CA SER A 76 -6.92 -14.85 -4.48
C SER A 76 -5.84 -15.73 -3.86
N SER A 77 -5.56 -15.58 -2.56
CA SER A 77 -4.62 -16.43 -1.85
C SER A 77 -5.09 -17.88 -1.83
N GLU A 78 -4.16 -18.79 -2.10
CA GLU A 78 -4.45 -20.22 -2.28
C GLU A 78 -3.40 -21.06 -1.54
N PRO A 79 -3.78 -22.14 -0.84
CA PRO A 79 -5.15 -22.64 -0.64
C PRO A 79 -5.93 -21.82 0.42
N ALA A 80 -7.24 -22.04 0.52
CA ALA A 80 -8.10 -21.34 1.51
C ALA A 80 -7.62 -21.49 2.97
N GLY A 81 -6.88 -22.56 3.29
CA GLY A 81 -6.30 -22.82 4.62
C GLY A 81 -4.98 -22.08 4.93
N LEU A 82 -4.52 -21.19 4.04
CA LEU A 82 -3.19 -20.57 4.17
C LEU A 82 -3.03 -19.74 5.46
N SER A 83 -4.10 -19.14 5.97
CA SER A 83 -4.11 -18.48 7.29
C SER A 83 -3.63 -19.42 8.41
N GLY A 84 -4.15 -20.65 8.44
CA GLY A 84 -3.78 -21.63 9.47
C GLY A 84 -2.32 -22.05 9.37
N LEU A 85 -1.82 -22.19 8.14
CA LEU A 85 -0.41 -22.51 7.88
C LEU A 85 0.54 -21.39 8.31
N LEU A 86 0.16 -20.12 8.07
CA LEU A 86 0.91 -18.96 8.57
C LEU A 86 0.94 -18.94 10.10
N THR A 87 -0.21 -19.13 10.77
CA THR A 87 -0.26 -19.18 12.24
C THR A 87 0.58 -20.31 12.81
N ALA A 88 0.51 -21.51 12.22
CA ALA A 88 1.36 -22.64 12.61
C ALA A 88 2.87 -22.37 12.41
N SER A 89 3.21 -21.45 11.50
CA SER A 89 4.59 -21.01 11.21
C SER A 89 5.02 -19.78 12.02
N GLY A 90 4.25 -19.37 13.03
CA GLY A 90 4.59 -18.29 13.96
C GLY A 90 4.17 -16.89 13.53
N TRP A 91 3.30 -16.77 12.52
CA TRP A 91 2.74 -15.49 12.10
C TRP A 91 1.43 -15.19 12.85
N SER A 92 1.16 -13.91 13.09
CA SER A 92 -0.07 -13.46 13.74
C SER A 92 -0.78 -12.43 12.87
N ALA A 93 -2.09 -12.61 12.68
CA ALA A 93 -2.92 -11.64 11.98
C ALA A 93 -2.98 -10.35 12.82
N THR A 94 -2.56 -9.23 12.24
CA THR A 94 -2.53 -7.92 12.89
C THR A 94 -3.67 -7.03 12.45
N SER A 95 -4.14 -7.17 11.21
CA SER A 95 -5.33 -6.49 10.70
C SER A 95 -6.04 -7.33 9.65
N THR A 96 -7.36 -7.13 9.53
CA THR A 96 -8.16 -7.71 8.45
C THR A 96 -9.15 -6.67 7.97
N GLU A 97 -8.88 -6.12 6.80
CA GLU A 97 -9.58 -4.95 6.27
C GLU A 97 -10.36 -5.30 5.00
N PRO A 98 -11.53 -4.68 4.78
CA PRO A 98 -12.27 -4.87 3.55
C PRO A 98 -11.45 -4.40 2.33
N ALA A 99 -11.40 -5.29 1.34
CA ALA A 99 -10.99 -4.98 -0.01
C ALA A 99 -12.20 -4.44 -0.75
N LEU A 100 -12.13 -3.20 -1.22
CA LEU A 100 -13.23 -2.53 -1.90
C LEU A 100 -12.89 -2.22 -3.35
N HIS A 101 -13.91 -2.26 -4.21
CA HIS A 101 -13.82 -2.02 -5.65
C HIS A 101 -14.86 -1.01 -6.11
N ARG A 102 -14.53 -0.25 -7.17
CA ARG A 102 -15.45 0.67 -7.83
C ARG A 102 -15.19 0.80 -9.33
N PRO A 103 -16.22 0.74 -10.20
CA PRO A 103 -16.10 1.18 -11.60
C PRO A 103 -15.91 2.70 -11.74
N LEU A 104 -15.07 3.12 -12.68
CA LEU A 104 -14.73 4.53 -12.93
C LEU A 104 -15.61 5.21 -14.01
N LEU A 105 -16.74 4.60 -14.38
CA LEU A 105 -17.68 5.14 -15.38
C LEU A 105 -18.38 6.44 -14.95
N GLN A 106 -18.61 6.61 -13.63
CA GLN A 106 -19.27 7.78 -13.05
C GLN A 106 -18.45 8.31 -11.87
N LEU A 107 -17.53 9.21 -12.16
CA LEU A 107 -16.66 9.78 -11.14
C LEU A 107 -17.44 10.67 -10.16
N PRO A 108 -17.04 10.70 -8.87
CA PRO A 108 -17.62 11.66 -7.95
C PRO A 108 -17.18 13.06 -8.38
N ARG A 109 -18.07 14.05 -8.21
CA ARG A 109 -17.72 15.44 -8.52
C ARG A 109 -16.60 15.92 -7.59
N THR A 110 -15.59 16.56 -8.17
CA THR A 110 -14.62 17.34 -7.41
C THR A 110 -15.33 18.51 -6.75
N ARG A 111 -15.12 18.69 -5.45
CA ARG A 111 -15.63 19.85 -4.72
C ARG A 111 -14.53 20.91 -4.67
N PRO A 112 -14.82 22.18 -4.99
CA PRO A 112 -13.89 23.26 -4.68
C PRO A 112 -13.60 23.24 -3.18
N GLY A 113 -12.33 23.36 -2.83
CA GLY A 113 -11.88 23.37 -1.45
C GLY A 113 -10.60 24.18 -1.31
N GLU A 114 -10.21 24.40 -0.07
CA GLU A 114 -9.00 25.17 0.30
C GLU A 114 -7.69 24.42 -0.02
N LEU A 115 -7.78 23.12 -0.34
CA LEU A 115 -6.63 22.31 -0.69
C LEU A 115 -6.15 22.60 -2.11
N GLU A 116 -4.89 23.01 -2.21
CA GLU A 116 -4.16 22.99 -3.47
C GLU A 116 -3.61 21.57 -3.70
N LEU A 117 -4.16 20.87 -4.68
CA LEU A 117 -3.73 19.51 -5.03
C LEU A 117 -2.62 19.56 -6.07
N ARG A 118 -1.52 18.86 -5.81
CA ARG A 118 -0.38 18.75 -6.73
C ARG A 118 -0.03 17.30 -7.00
N LEU A 119 0.21 16.98 -8.27
CA LEU A 119 0.94 15.78 -8.64
C LEU A 119 2.42 15.96 -8.25
N VAL A 120 3.02 14.92 -7.70
CA VAL A 120 4.44 14.91 -7.34
C VAL A 120 5.28 14.76 -8.61
N CYS A 121 6.06 15.80 -8.92
CA CYS A 121 6.94 15.86 -10.09
C CYS A 121 8.38 16.28 -9.72
N THR A 122 8.67 16.50 -8.43
CA THR A 122 9.98 16.97 -7.95
C THR A 122 10.42 16.20 -6.71
N PRO A 123 11.74 16.12 -6.42
CA PRO A 123 12.24 15.51 -5.20
C PRO A 123 11.66 16.14 -3.92
N GLY A 124 11.47 17.47 -3.91
CA GLY A 124 10.86 18.18 -2.77
C GLY A 124 9.43 17.70 -2.49
N GLN A 125 8.63 17.51 -3.53
CA GLN A 125 7.26 17.00 -3.39
C GLN A 125 7.21 15.52 -2.95
N VAL A 126 8.21 14.71 -3.32
CA VAL A 126 8.35 13.34 -2.79
C VAL A 126 8.58 13.39 -1.27
N MET A 127 9.41 14.33 -0.82
CA MET A 127 9.67 14.51 0.61
C MET A 127 8.46 15.08 1.37
N ASP A 128 7.68 15.97 0.76
CA ASP A 128 6.41 16.44 1.34
C ASP A 128 5.43 15.27 1.52
N PHE A 129 5.30 14.42 0.49
CA PHE A 129 4.47 13.21 0.56
C PHE A 129 4.92 12.30 1.72
N ALA A 130 6.22 12.02 1.80
CA ALA A 130 6.77 11.14 2.82
C ALA A 130 6.64 11.71 4.24
N THR A 131 6.75 13.03 4.39
CA THR A 131 6.57 13.74 5.67
C THR A 131 5.14 13.63 6.16
N VAL A 132 4.16 13.87 5.28
CA VAL A 132 2.74 13.72 5.63
C VAL A 132 2.42 12.28 6.03
N LEU A 133 2.93 11.30 5.27
CA LEU A 133 2.72 9.90 5.59
C LEU A 133 3.32 9.57 6.96
N SER A 134 4.60 9.85 7.17
CA SER A 134 5.32 9.65 8.44
C SER A 134 4.59 10.25 9.64
N GLY A 135 4.06 11.47 9.51
CA GLY A 135 3.35 12.18 10.59
C GLY A 135 1.97 11.62 10.95
N THR A 136 1.51 10.52 10.32
CA THR A 136 0.30 9.81 10.76
C THR A 136 0.55 8.80 11.88
N TRP A 137 1.81 8.47 12.15
CA TRP A 137 2.25 7.68 13.30
C TRP A 137 2.59 8.57 14.50
N ASP A 138 2.47 8.01 15.70
CA ASP A 138 2.86 8.66 16.97
C ASP A 138 3.78 7.73 17.78
N PRO A 139 5.10 8.01 17.87
CA PRO A 139 5.82 9.09 17.18
C PRO A 139 5.93 8.85 15.65
N PRO A 140 6.26 9.88 14.84
CA PRO A 140 6.42 9.74 13.40
C PRO A 140 7.44 8.67 13.00
N ASP A 141 7.11 7.84 12.01
CA ASP A 141 8.01 6.79 11.52
C ASP A 141 9.10 7.40 10.62
N THR A 142 10.32 7.46 11.13
CA THR A 142 11.48 8.03 10.42
C THR A 142 12.01 7.16 9.27
N LEU A 143 11.59 5.90 9.16
CA LEU A 143 11.97 5.03 8.05
C LEU A 143 11.22 5.38 6.76
N ILE A 144 10.02 5.97 6.87
CA ILE A 144 9.21 6.38 5.72
C ILE A 144 9.95 7.47 4.89
N PRO A 145 10.37 8.62 5.43
CA PRO A 145 11.11 9.61 4.65
C PRO A 145 12.42 9.08 4.08
N ARG A 146 13.12 8.19 4.80
CA ARG A 146 14.36 7.56 4.31
C ARG A 146 14.11 6.68 3.09
N PHE A 147 13.08 5.85 3.13
CA PHE A 147 12.70 5.00 2.00
C PHE A 147 12.32 5.85 0.77
N PHE A 148 11.42 6.84 0.96
CA PHE A 148 10.98 7.71 -0.14
C PHE A 148 12.13 8.55 -0.74
N ALA A 149 13.07 9.03 0.07
CA ALA A 149 14.28 9.69 -0.43
C ALA A 149 15.11 8.75 -1.32
N ALA A 150 15.29 7.49 -0.92
CA ALA A 150 16.10 6.53 -1.67
C ALA A 150 15.44 6.09 -3.00
N VAL A 151 14.11 6.00 -3.05
CA VAL A 151 13.35 5.59 -4.25
C VAL A 151 12.88 6.77 -5.10
N THR A 152 13.20 8.01 -4.72
CA THR A 152 12.86 9.24 -5.45
C THR A 152 13.20 9.17 -6.94
N PRO A 153 14.40 8.70 -7.36
CA PRO A 153 14.71 8.56 -8.78
C PRO A 153 13.71 7.66 -9.52
N GLY A 154 13.29 6.56 -8.90
CA GLY A 154 12.29 5.63 -9.44
C GLY A 154 10.90 6.24 -9.56
N ILE A 155 10.48 6.99 -8.53
CA ILE A 155 9.19 7.73 -8.52
C ILE A 155 9.11 8.75 -9.66
N LEU A 156 10.21 9.45 -9.94
CA LEU A 156 10.23 10.53 -10.93
C LEU A 156 10.51 10.07 -12.36
N THR A 157 10.65 8.76 -12.60
CA THR A 157 10.77 8.22 -13.96
C THR A 157 9.45 8.29 -14.71
N ALA A 158 9.51 8.45 -16.03
CA ALA A 158 8.31 8.39 -16.89
C ALA A 158 7.62 7.01 -16.84
N ASP A 159 8.38 5.95 -16.59
CA ASP A 159 7.90 4.57 -16.50
C ASP A 159 7.29 4.22 -15.13
N CYS A 160 7.35 5.14 -14.16
CA CYS A 160 6.74 4.90 -12.86
C CYS A 160 5.24 4.65 -13.04
N ARG A 161 4.75 3.54 -12.49
CA ARG A 161 3.33 3.16 -12.53
C ARG A 161 2.51 3.84 -11.44
N ALA A 162 3.16 4.44 -10.46
CA ALA A 162 2.50 5.19 -9.40
C ALA A 162 2.31 6.66 -9.80
N ARG A 163 1.26 7.28 -9.28
CA ARG A 163 1.02 8.73 -9.29
C ARG A 163 0.82 9.15 -7.84
N TYR A 164 1.70 10.01 -7.34
CA TYR A 164 1.64 10.52 -5.98
C TYR A 164 1.02 11.91 -5.97
N LEU A 165 0.11 12.16 -5.04
CA LEU A 165 -0.56 13.44 -4.86
C LEU A 165 -0.29 13.97 -3.46
N VAL A 166 -0.04 15.27 -3.36
CA VAL A 166 0.03 16.01 -2.09
C VAL A 166 -0.99 17.14 -2.14
N GLY A 167 -1.79 17.25 -1.08
CA GLY A 167 -2.68 18.39 -0.85
C GLY A 167 -2.03 19.38 0.12
N TYR A 168 -1.92 20.64 -0.31
CA TYR A 168 -1.36 21.74 0.46
C TYR A 168 -2.46 22.65 0.98
N LEU A 169 -2.31 23.12 2.22
CA LEU A 169 -3.13 24.17 2.82
C LEU A 169 -2.20 25.32 3.23
N ASP A 170 -2.44 26.51 2.70
CA ASP A 170 -1.56 27.69 2.91
C ASP A 170 -0.08 27.41 2.63
N GLY A 171 0.19 26.64 1.57
CA GLY A 171 1.55 26.23 1.17
C GLY A 171 2.18 25.13 2.02
N ARG A 172 1.47 24.57 3.01
CA ARG A 172 1.98 23.47 3.86
C ARG A 172 1.37 22.12 3.46
N PRO A 173 2.17 21.04 3.34
CA PRO A 173 1.64 19.73 2.99
C PRO A 173 0.78 19.18 4.13
N ALA A 174 -0.45 18.78 3.82
CA ALA A 174 -1.46 18.42 4.83
C ALA A 174 -1.99 16.97 4.67
N CYS A 175 -2.09 16.49 3.43
CA CYS A 175 -2.66 15.19 3.09
C CYS A 175 -2.05 14.62 1.80
N THR A 176 -2.17 13.31 1.63
CA THR A 176 -1.60 12.58 0.50
C THR A 176 -2.59 11.58 -0.09
N ALA A 177 -2.32 11.13 -1.31
CA ALA A 177 -2.84 9.89 -1.87
C ALA A 177 -1.87 9.37 -2.92
N GLU A 178 -1.85 8.06 -3.14
CA GLU A 178 -1.13 7.39 -4.20
C GLU A 178 -2.12 6.61 -5.07
N VAL A 179 -1.91 6.66 -6.39
CA VAL A 179 -2.61 5.82 -7.36
C VAL A 179 -1.59 4.91 -8.01
N PHE A 180 -1.74 3.60 -7.85
CA PHE A 180 -0.86 2.61 -8.47
C PHE A 180 -1.57 1.88 -9.61
N LEU A 181 -1.04 2.06 -10.82
CA LEU A 181 -1.62 1.59 -12.07
C LEU A 181 -1.07 0.20 -12.40
N SER A 182 -1.90 -0.85 -12.30
CA SER A 182 -1.45 -2.22 -12.60
C SER A 182 -2.50 -3.04 -13.32
N THR A 183 -2.10 -3.59 -14.47
CA THR A 183 -2.88 -4.44 -15.38
C THR A 183 -4.25 -3.83 -15.67
N ASP A 184 -5.31 -4.22 -14.95
CA ASP A 184 -6.69 -3.80 -15.23
C ASP A 184 -7.31 -2.90 -14.15
N VAL A 185 -6.58 -2.63 -13.06
CA VAL A 185 -7.11 -1.86 -11.92
C VAL A 185 -6.12 -0.81 -11.44
N ALA A 186 -6.65 0.33 -11.01
CA ALA A 186 -5.90 1.36 -10.28
C ALA A 186 -6.11 1.15 -8.78
N GLY A 187 -5.04 0.87 -8.05
CA GLY A 187 -5.08 0.79 -6.59
C GLY A 187 -4.91 2.17 -5.97
N ILE A 188 -5.73 2.50 -4.97
CA ILE A 188 -5.60 3.73 -4.20
C ILE A 188 -4.92 3.39 -2.87
N TYR A 189 -3.78 4.03 -2.62
CA TYR A 189 -2.89 3.77 -1.49
C TYR A 189 -2.54 5.08 -0.78
N ASN A 190 -1.94 4.96 0.41
CA ASN A 190 -1.31 6.07 1.12
C ASN A 190 -2.18 7.34 1.24
N VAL A 191 -3.49 7.14 1.40
CA VAL A 191 -4.44 8.23 1.69
C VAL A 191 -4.28 8.62 3.15
N ALA A 192 -3.52 9.68 3.39
CA ALA A 192 -3.19 10.14 4.73
C ALA A 192 -3.58 11.61 4.91
N THR A 193 -3.83 12.00 6.16
CA THR A 193 -4.05 13.39 6.56
C THR A 193 -3.43 13.56 7.94
N LEU A 194 -2.54 14.55 8.08
CA LEU A 194 -1.90 14.84 9.38
C LEU A 194 -2.97 15.16 10.44
N PRO A 195 -2.76 14.75 11.71
CA PRO A 195 -3.74 14.91 12.79
C PRO A 195 -4.42 16.28 12.87
N GLU A 196 -3.65 17.37 12.76
CA GLU A 196 -4.08 18.76 12.85
C GLU A 196 -5.01 19.22 11.70
N TYR A 197 -5.00 18.51 10.57
CA TYR A 197 -5.84 18.79 9.40
C TYR A 197 -7.01 17.81 9.25
N ARG A 198 -7.22 16.88 10.20
CA ARG A 198 -8.31 15.89 10.13
C ARG A 198 -9.68 16.54 10.32
N ARG A 199 -10.74 15.77 9.98
CA ARG A 199 -12.16 16.15 10.10
C ARG A 199 -12.60 17.35 9.23
N ARG A 200 -11.81 17.70 8.21
CA ARG A 200 -12.11 18.77 7.23
C ARG A 200 -12.43 18.26 5.82
N GLY A 201 -12.65 16.95 5.68
CA GLY A 201 -12.98 16.33 4.38
C GLY A 201 -11.80 16.07 3.45
N HIS A 202 -10.56 16.34 3.85
CA HIS A 202 -9.36 16.16 3.02
C HIS A 202 -9.20 14.73 2.48
N ALA A 203 -9.44 13.69 3.28
CA ALA A 203 -9.41 12.31 2.81
C ALA A 203 -10.40 12.06 1.65
N ARG A 204 -11.60 12.66 1.68
CA ARG A 204 -12.56 12.58 0.56
C ARG A 204 -12.01 13.28 -0.67
N THR A 205 -11.45 14.48 -0.50
CA THR A 205 -10.87 15.26 -1.60
C THR A 205 -9.73 14.50 -2.26
N MET A 206 -8.80 13.96 -1.48
CA MET A 206 -7.67 13.16 -1.97
C MET A 206 -8.12 11.87 -2.66
N THR A 207 -9.06 11.13 -2.07
CA THR A 207 -9.60 9.92 -2.69
C THR A 207 -10.34 10.22 -3.99
N THR A 208 -11.07 11.34 -4.05
CA THR A 208 -11.73 11.79 -5.29
C THR A 208 -10.68 12.14 -6.35
N ALA A 209 -9.65 12.91 -6.01
CA ALA A 209 -8.58 13.25 -6.94
C ALA A 209 -7.83 12.00 -7.45
N ALA A 210 -7.59 11.02 -6.58
CA ALA A 210 -7.03 9.72 -6.95
C ALA A 210 -7.90 8.96 -7.96
N LEU A 211 -9.23 8.97 -7.78
CA LEU A 211 -10.17 8.36 -8.73
C LEU A 211 -10.14 9.05 -10.10
N HIS A 212 -10.06 10.38 -10.13
CA HIS A 212 -9.92 11.14 -11.37
C HIS A 212 -8.58 10.83 -12.05
N ALA A 213 -7.47 10.83 -11.32
CA ALA A 213 -6.16 10.50 -11.86
C ALA A 213 -6.10 9.07 -12.43
N ALA A 214 -6.76 8.10 -11.80
CA ALA A 214 -6.89 6.74 -12.33
C ALA A 214 -7.67 6.70 -13.66
N HIS A 215 -8.81 7.39 -13.71
CA HIS A 215 -9.64 7.47 -14.91
C HIS A 215 -8.91 8.16 -16.07
N ASP A 216 -8.24 9.28 -15.80
CA ASP A 216 -7.49 10.03 -16.80
C ASP A 216 -6.28 9.24 -17.34
N ALA A 217 -5.76 8.30 -16.55
CA ALA A 217 -4.76 7.33 -16.97
C ALA A 217 -5.34 6.14 -17.79
N GLY A 218 -6.63 6.15 -18.08
CA GLY A 218 -7.31 5.13 -18.90
C GLY A 218 -7.81 3.91 -18.14
N TYR A 219 -7.83 3.93 -16.81
CA TYR A 219 -8.33 2.80 -16.01
C TYR A 219 -9.85 2.86 -15.85
N HIS A 220 -10.48 1.69 -15.81
CA HIS A 220 -11.93 1.55 -15.67
C HIS A 220 -12.39 1.09 -14.29
N HIS A 221 -11.45 0.64 -13.44
CA HIS A 221 -11.73 0.13 -12.11
C HIS A 221 -10.70 0.62 -11.11
N ALA A 222 -11.19 1.03 -9.93
CA ALA A 222 -10.37 1.34 -8.78
C ALA A 222 -10.54 0.29 -7.67
N VAL A 223 -9.48 0.01 -6.94
CA VAL A 223 -9.49 -0.83 -5.74
C VAL A 223 -8.85 -0.10 -4.56
N VAL A 224 -9.32 -0.37 -3.36
CA VAL A 224 -8.76 0.21 -2.12
C VAL A 224 -8.90 -0.79 -0.98
N GLN A 225 -7.89 -0.84 -0.11
CA GLN A 225 -8.01 -1.47 1.19
C GLN A 225 -8.45 -0.40 2.18
N ALA A 226 -9.63 -0.56 2.78
CA ALA A 226 -10.20 0.44 3.66
C ALA A 226 -10.08 0.02 5.12
N GLY A 227 -9.31 0.76 5.92
CA GLY A 227 -9.31 0.62 7.37
C GLY A 227 -10.63 1.10 7.98
N ALA A 228 -10.84 0.80 9.26
CA ALA A 228 -12.08 1.13 9.98
C ALA A 228 -12.46 2.63 9.90
N ALA A 229 -11.46 3.52 9.84
CA ALA A 229 -11.67 4.97 9.75
C ALA A 229 -12.07 5.46 8.34
N THR A 230 -11.79 4.70 7.28
CA THR A 230 -12.00 5.11 5.88
C THR A 230 -13.09 4.32 5.17
N GLU A 231 -13.61 3.24 5.78
CA GLU A 231 -14.62 2.38 5.16
C GLU A 231 -15.91 3.14 4.79
N SER A 232 -16.50 3.92 5.73
CA SER A 232 -17.71 4.71 5.45
C SER A 232 -17.48 5.68 4.29
N LEU A 233 -16.32 6.35 4.28
CA LEU A 233 -15.95 7.27 3.20
C LEU A 233 -15.89 6.54 1.85
N CYS A 234 -15.26 5.37 1.80
CA CYS A 234 -15.16 4.60 0.56
C CYS A 234 -16.55 4.18 0.06
N ARG A 235 -17.43 3.70 0.96
CA ARG A 235 -18.82 3.34 0.59
C ARG A 235 -19.60 4.54 0.07
N GLU A 236 -19.47 5.70 0.70
CA GLU A 236 -20.09 6.95 0.22
C GLU A 236 -19.53 7.44 -1.12
N LEU A 237 -18.28 7.07 -1.44
CA LEU A 237 -17.68 7.30 -2.74
C LEU A 237 -18.07 6.22 -3.77
N GLY A 238 -18.96 5.29 -3.43
CA GLY A 238 -19.51 4.27 -4.32
C GLY A 238 -18.63 3.03 -4.47
N PHE A 239 -17.71 2.78 -3.53
CA PHE A 239 -17.00 1.51 -3.44
C PHE A 239 -17.87 0.42 -2.81
N VAL A 240 -17.69 -0.81 -3.27
CA VAL A 240 -18.35 -2.02 -2.77
C VAL A 240 -17.32 -3.07 -2.38
N GLU A 241 -17.62 -3.88 -1.36
CA GLU A 241 -16.70 -4.92 -0.90
C GLU A 241 -16.58 -6.04 -1.94
N CYS A 242 -15.34 -6.45 -2.23
CA CYS A 242 -15.00 -7.55 -3.14
C CYS A 242 -14.14 -8.63 -2.46
N GLY A 243 -13.94 -8.52 -1.14
CA GLY A 243 -13.25 -9.49 -0.31
C GLY A 243 -12.56 -8.83 0.89
N ARG A 244 -11.57 -9.50 1.45
CA ARG A 244 -10.80 -8.99 2.60
C ARG A 244 -9.31 -9.22 2.40
N LEU A 245 -8.51 -8.27 2.87
CA LEU A 245 -7.05 -8.41 2.96
C LEU A 245 -6.66 -8.56 4.43
N THR A 246 -5.91 -9.60 4.75
CA THR A 246 -5.37 -9.83 6.10
C THR A 246 -3.87 -9.64 6.08
N THR A 247 -3.39 -8.77 6.96
CA THR A 247 -1.95 -8.58 7.20
C THR A 247 -1.53 -9.48 8.35
N TYR A 248 -0.48 -10.25 8.14
CA TYR A 248 0.20 -11.01 9.17
C TYR A 248 1.57 -10.40 9.44
N CYS A 249 1.92 -10.29 10.71
CA CYS A 249 3.28 -9.97 11.13
C CYS A 249 3.79 -11.12 12.01
N ARG A 250 5.10 -11.31 12.02
CA ARG A 250 5.70 -12.24 12.97
C ARG A 250 5.92 -11.53 14.30
N ILE A 251 5.33 -12.03 15.37
CA ILE A 251 5.66 -11.56 16.72
C ILE A 251 7.10 -12.04 17.01
N PRO A 252 8.03 -11.16 17.42
CA PRO A 252 9.32 -11.62 17.93
C PRO A 252 9.07 -12.62 19.06
N PRO A 253 9.80 -13.75 19.15
CA PRO A 253 9.68 -14.60 20.32
C PRO A 253 9.96 -13.76 21.58
N GLU A 254 9.14 -13.92 22.63
CA GLU A 254 9.43 -13.27 23.91
C GLU A 254 10.87 -13.62 24.33
N PRO A 255 11.66 -12.64 24.81
CA PRO A 255 12.98 -12.93 25.34
C PRO A 255 12.82 -13.94 26.48
N ARG A 256 13.45 -15.10 26.34
CA ARG A 256 13.59 -16.09 27.43
C ARG A 256 14.48 -15.56 28.54
#